data_AF-A0A3N8KKG6-F1
#
_entry.id   AF-A0A3N8KKG6-F1
#
_cell.length_a   1.000
_cell.length_b   1.000
_cell.length_c   1.000
_cell.angle_alpha   90.00
_cell.angle_beta   90.00
_cell.angle_gamma   90.00
#
_symmetry.space_group_name_H-M   'P 1'
#
loop_
_entity.id
_entity.type
_entity.pdbx_description
1 polymer ?
#
loop_
_entity_poly.entity_id
_entity_poly.type
_entity_poly.pdbx_seq_one_letter_code
_entity_poly.pdbx_strand_id
1 'polypeptide(L)'
;MFTPADEHSHLHAANDHLRVAVYLISAQEDRIARHRAAGLDTQLAEDLLSTMHAILRSFILHRLIIGKTVEREHGLLCRSTNGSHIAT
;
A
#
# COMPACT_ATOMS: atom_id res chain seq x y z
N MET A 1 9.67 -19.32 11.45
CA MET A 1 10.13 -18.11 12.14
C MET A 1 10.63 -17.18 11.03
N PHE A 2 9.90 -16.11 10.73
CA PHE A 2 10.37 -15.11 9.75
C PHE A 2 11.50 -14.33 10.40
N THR A 3 12.61 -14.16 9.68
CA THR A 3 13.71 -13.33 10.16
C THR A 3 13.42 -11.85 9.84
N PRO A 4 13.99 -10.89 10.58
CA PRO A 4 13.87 -9.46 10.24
C PRO A 4 14.33 -9.13 8.80
N ALA A 5 15.27 -9.92 8.25
CA ALA A 5 15.71 -9.80 6.88
C ALA A 5 14.62 -10.22 5.87
N ASP A 6 13.86 -11.28 6.18
CA ASP A 6 12.72 -11.72 5.36
C ASP A 6 11.62 -10.66 5.36
N GLU A 7 11.30 -10.10 6.54
CA GLU A 7 10.31 -9.03 6.68
C GLU A 7 10.70 -7.78 5.85
N HIS A 8 11.96 -7.38 5.89
CA HIS A 8 12.45 -6.24 5.11
C HIS A 8 12.34 -6.50 3.59
N SER A 9 12.69 -7.71 3.13
CA SER A 9 12.55 -8.12 1.73
C SER A 9 11.09 -8.10 1.27
N HIS A 10 10.16 -8.60 2.11
CA HIS A 10 8.74 -8.57 1.81
C HIS A 10 8.18 -7.14 1.70
N LEU A 11 8.62 -6.23 2.58
CA LEU A 11 8.21 -4.82 2.51
C LEU A 11 8.74 -4.13 1.24
N HIS A 12 9.97 -4.41 0.85
CA HIS A 12 10.54 -3.87 -0.40
C HIS A 12 9.76 -4.38 -1.63
N ALA A 13 9.51 -5.69 -1.71
CA ALA A 13 8.73 -6.28 -2.79
C ALA A 13 7.30 -5.69 -2.86
N ALA A 14 6.64 -5.51 -1.71
CA ALA A 14 5.32 -4.87 -1.66
C ALA A 14 5.35 -3.42 -2.17
N ASN A 15 6.40 -2.67 -1.86
CA ASN A 15 6.57 -1.30 -2.36
C ASN A 15 6.79 -1.26 -3.88
N ASP A 16 7.60 -2.17 -4.42
CA ASP A 16 7.82 -2.28 -5.86
C ASP A 16 6.53 -2.68 -6.60
N HIS A 17 5.77 -3.64 -6.05
CA HIS A 17 4.47 -4.00 -6.58
C HIS A 17 3.48 -2.83 -6.57
N LEU A 18 3.48 -2.01 -5.51
CA LEU A 18 2.63 -0.82 -5.44
C LEU A 18 3.01 0.20 -6.52
N ARG A 19 4.30 0.43 -6.75
CA ARG A 19 4.78 1.32 -7.83
C ARG A 19 4.34 0.83 -9.20
N VAL A 20 4.47 -0.48 -9.45
CA VAL A 20 4.01 -1.10 -10.70
C VAL A 20 2.49 -0.97 -10.85
N ALA A 21 1.72 -1.20 -9.79
CA ALA A 21 0.27 -1.06 -9.82
C ALA A 21 -0.17 0.36 -10.19
N VAL A 22 0.46 1.39 -9.59
CA VAL A 22 0.19 2.80 -9.93
C VAL A 22 0.49 3.10 -11.40
N TYR A 23 1.63 2.63 -11.90
CA TYR A 23 1.99 2.78 -13.31
C TYR A 23 0.95 2.13 -14.24
N LEU A 24 0.54 0.90 -13.95
CA LEU A 24 -0.45 0.17 -14.75
C LEU A 24 -1.82 0.82 -14.74
N ILE A 25 -2.23 1.37 -13.59
CA ILE A 25 -3.47 2.14 -13.47
C ILE A 25 -3.42 3.36 -14.40
N SER A 26 -2.35 4.16 -14.33
CA SER A 26 -2.20 5.34 -15.20
C SER A 26 -2.15 4.97 -16.70
N ALA A 27 -1.48 3.87 -17.05
CA ALA A 27 -1.47 3.36 -18.42
C ALA A 27 -2.88 2.94 -18.89
N GLN A 28 -3.68 2.36 -18.00
CA GLN A 28 -5.06 1.97 -18.30
C GLN A 28 -5.99 3.19 -18.44
N GLU A 29 -5.80 4.24 -17.65
CA GLU A 29 -6.51 5.53 -17.80
C GLU A 29 -6.27 6.14 -19.19
N ASP A 30 -5.01 6.24 -19.60
CA ASP A 30 -4.62 6.75 -20.92
C ASP A 30 -5.20 5.89 -22.06
N ARG A 31 -5.15 4.57 -21.92
CA ARG A 31 -5.76 3.64 -22.89
C ARG A 31 -7.27 3.83 -23.01
N ILE A 32 -8.00 3.96 -21.90
CA ILE A 32 -9.45 4.20 -21.90
C ILE A 32 -9.75 5.54 -22.57
N ALA A 33 -8.99 6.60 -22.26
CA ALA A 33 -9.16 7.91 -22.88
C ALA A 33 -9.02 7.84 -24.41
N ARG A 34 -8.01 7.12 -24.92
CA ARG A 34 -7.83 6.88 -26.35
C ARG A 34 -8.96 6.07 -26.98
N HIS A 35 -9.41 5.00 -26.33
CA HIS A 35 -10.50 4.18 -26.84
C HIS A 35 -11.82 4.95 -26.89
N ARG A 36 -12.12 5.75 -25.85
CA ARG A 36 -13.28 6.63 -25.81
C ARG A 36 -13.24 7.67 -26.93
N ALA A 37 -12.07 8.28 -27.17
CA ALA A 37 -11.88 9.22 -28.28
C ALA A 37 -12.06 8.57 -29.66
N ALA A 38 -11.76 7.27 -29.77
CA ALA A 38 -12.01 6.48 -30.98
C ALA A 38 -13.47 5.98 -31.10
N GLY A 39 -14.36 6.31 -30.16
CA GLY A 39 -15.76 5.88 -30.16
C GLY A 39 -15.96 4.39 -29.87
N LEU A 40 -14.96 3.73 -29.26
CA LEU A 40 -15.07 2.33 -28.85
C LEU A 40 -15.87 2.22 -27.56
N ASP A 41 -16.55 1.09 -27.36
CA ASP A 41 -17.15 0.75 -26.08
C ASP A 41 -16.06 0.51 -25.03
N THR A 42 -16.06 1.32 -23.98
CA THR A 42 -15.08 1.29 -22.89
C THR A 42 -15.67 0.82 -21.57
N GLN A 43 -16.95 0.45 -21.49
CA GLN A 43 -17.64 0.20 -20.22
C GLN A 43 -16.91 -0.82 -19.34
N LEU A 44 -16.58 -1.99 -19.89
CA LEU A 44 -15.85 -3.03 -19.15
C LEU A 44 -14.47 -2.58 -18.68
N ALA A 45 -13.77 -1.77 -19.50
CA ALA A 45 -12.45 -1.26 -19.16
C ALA A 45 -12.53 -0.21 -18.04
N GLU A 46 -13.58 0.59 -18.03
CA GLU A 46 -13.87 1.57 -16.98
C GLU A 46 -14.23 0.89 -15.65
N ASP A 47 -15.03 -0.17 -15.69
CA ASP A 47 -15.36 -0.98 -14.50
C ASP A 47 -14.11 -1.65 -13.91
N LEU A 48 -13.23 -2.17 -14.78
CA LEU A 48 -11.94 -2.71 -14.37
C LEU A 48 -11.07 -1.62 -13.73
N LEU A 49 -10.95 -0.45 -14.35
CA LEU A 49 -10.17 0.68 -13.81
C LEU A 49 -10.72 1.12 -12.44
N SER A 50 -12.04 1.17 -12.27
CA SER A 50 -12.69 1.48 -10.99
C SER A 50 -12.30 0.46 -9.91
N THR A 51 -12.30 -0.84 -10.27
CA THR A 51 -11.88 -1.93 -9.38
C THR A 51 -10.40 -1.81 -9.00
N MET A 52 -9.52 -1.51 -9.96
CA MET A 52 -8.10 -1.29 -9.70
C MET A 52 -7.87 -0.13 -8.72
N HIS A 53 -8.61 0.98 -8.89
CA HIS A 53 -8.57 2.11 -7.96
C HIS A 53 -9.06 1.74 -6.55
N ALA A 54 -10.13 0.94 -6.43
CA ALA A 54 -10.63 0.49 -5.14
C ALA A 54 -9.58 -0.38 -4.41
N ILE A 55 -8.94 -1.30 -5.13
CA ILE A 55 -7.86 -2.13 -4.60
C ILE A 55 -6.68 -1.27 -4.15
N LEU A 56 -6.23 -0.30 -4.96
CA LEU A 56 -5.14 0.60 -4.61
C LEU A 56 -5.43 1.37 -3.31
N ARG A 57 -6.65 1.91 -3.17
CA ARG A 57 -7.07 2.61 -1.94
C ARG A 57 -7.03 1.70 -0.72
N SER A 58 -7.45 0.45 -0.87
CA SER A 58 -7.37 -0.56 0.21
C SER A 58 -5.92 -0.80 0.65
N PHE A 59 -4.99 -0.95 -0.30
CA PHE A 59 -3.56 -1.09 0.01
C PHE A 59 -2.98 0.12 0.74
N ILE A 60 -3.32 1.34 0.32
CA ILE A 60 -2.88 2.58 0.98
C ILE A 60 -3.40 2.63 2.42
N LEU A 61 -4.67 2.26 2.63
CA LEU A 61 -5.27 2.22 3.97
C LEU A 61 -4.57 1.20 4.86
N HIS A 62 -4.34 -0.02 4.36
CA HIS A 62 -3.62 -1.06 5.10
C HIS A 62 -2.21 -0.61 5.47
N ARG A 63 -1.47 0.01 4.56
CA ARG A 63 -0.13 0.56 4.85
C ARG A 63 -0.17 1.58 5.99
N LEU A 64 -1.16 2.47 6.00
CA LEU A 64 -1.33 3.47 7.04
C LEU A 64 -1.68 2.84 8.40
N ILE A 65 -2.55 1.84 8.42
CA ILE A 65 -2.91 1.11 9.65
C ILE A 65 -1.69 0.38 10.21
N ILE A 66 -0.96 -0.36 9.36
CA ILE A 66 0.25 -1.08 9.78
C ILE A 66 1.29 -0.10 10.32
N GLY A 67 1.54 1.01 9.63
CA GLY A 67 2.48 2.05 10.09
C GLY A 67 2.12 2.58 11.48
N LYS A 68 0.85 2.94 11.70
CA LYS A 68 0.37 3.40 13.00
C LYS A 68 0.51 2.35 14.10
N THR A 69 0.25 1.08 13.79
CA THR A 69 0.41 -0.02 14.74
C THR A 69 1.88 -0.19 15.13
N VAL A 70 2.79 -0.20 14.15
CA VAL A 70 4.23 -0.29 14.38
C VAL A 70 4.75 0.88 15.22
N GLU A 71 4.35 2.12 14.91
CA GLU A 71 4.72 3.31 15.67
C GLU A 71 4.22 3.22 17.13
N ARG A 72 2.99 2.74 17.33
CA ARG A 72 2.40 2.56 18.66
C ARG A 72 3.17 1.52 19.47
N GLU A 73 3.52 0.39 18.87
CA GLU A 73 4.29 -0.66 19.54
C GLU A 73 5.70 -0.20 19.90
N HIS A 74 6.40 0.49 19.00
CA HIS A 74 7.71 1.08 19.29
C HIS A 74 7.63 2.15 20.39
N GLY A 75 6.60 3.01 20.38
CA GLY A 75 6.38 4.01 21.43
C GLY A 75 6.07 3.39 22.80
N LEU A 76 5.37 2.26 22.84
CA LEU A 76 5.10 1.50 24.06
C LEU A 76 6.38 0.82 24.60
N LEU A 77 7.21 0.25 23.72
CA LEU A 77 8.50 -0.36 24.09
C LEU A 77 9.46 0.69 24.67
N CYS A 78 9.60 1.87 24.06
CA CYS A 78 10.43 2.96 24.59
C CYS A 78 9.93 3.54 25.93
N ARG A 79 8.62 3.50 26.22
CA ARG A 79 8.10 3.89 27.55
C ARG A 79 8.35 2.84 28.61
N SER A 80 8.27 1.56 28.25
CA SER A 80 8.49 0.45 29.19
C SER A 80 9.95 0.40 29.68
N THR A 81 10.92 0.70 28.84
CA THR A 81 12.35 0.76 29.23
C THR A 81 12.68 1.98 30.11
N ASN A 82 11.98 3.09 29.94
CA ASN A 82 12.17 4.30 30.77
C ASN A 82 11.46 4.24 32.13
N GLY A 83 10.48 3.33 32.30
CA GLY A 83 9.77 3.14 33.58
C GLY A 83 10.49 2.27 34.61
N SER A 84 11.58 1.57 34.24
CA SER A 84 12.30 0.65 35.14
C SER A 84 13.44 1.29 35.94
N HIS A 85 13.66 2.60 35.81
CA HIS A 85 14.80 3.30 36.43
C HIS A 85 14.46 4.15 37.66
N ILE A 86 13.26 4.00 38.23
CA ILE A 86 12.85 4.68 39.47
C ILE A 86 12.37 3.64 40.49
N ALA A 87 13.31 2.85 40.98
CA ALA A 87 13.14 2.08 42.21
C ALA A 87 14.50 2.00 42.93
N THR A 88 14.76 3.02 43.75
CA THR A 88 15.68 2.98 44.89
C THR A 88 15.04 3.75 46.02
#